data_AF-A0A9N9GI04-F1
#
_entry.id   AF-A0A9N9GI04-F1
#
_cell.length_a   1.000
_cell.length_b   1.000
_cell.length_c   1.000
_cell.angle_alpha   90.00
_cell.angle_beta   90.00
_cell.angle_gamma   90.00
#
_symmetry.space_group_name_H-M   'P 1'
#
loop_
_entity.id
_entity.type
_entity.pdbx_description
1 polymer ?
#
loop_
_entity_poly.entity_id
_entity_poly.type
_entity_poly.pdbx_seq_one_letter_code
_entity_poly.pdbx_strand_id
1 'polypeptide(L)'
;MDDYHVKNKLTVNNDQVFLNTLLETEWIPTVKKYFSKPQDCCCQKDKDLVCLVVPILECKVKNKEFLKHLKWDTFPEVEKVLQQLELCYESKQPPNNLEKICSAIYEYMSKTLQANEEIFKSQLENKL
;
A
#
# COMPACT_ATOMS: atom_id res chain seq x y z
N MET A 1 -22.52 40.95 -10.83
CA MET A 1 -21.15 40.45 -11.07
C MET A 1 -20.66 40.19 -9.67
N ASP A 2 -21.03 39.02 -9.15
CA ASP A 2 -21.08 38.79 -7.71
C ASP A 2 -19.99 37.79 -7.36
N ASP A 3 -18.94 38.34 -6.76
CA ASP A 3 -17.72 37.65 -6.39
C ASP A 3 -17.97 36.81 -5.13
N TYR A 4 -18.34 35.55 -5.31
CA TYR A 4 -18.43 34.57 -4.23
C TYR A 4 -17.03 34.06 -3.87
N HIS A 5 -16.28 34.86 -3.11
CA HIS A 5 -15.14 34.38 -2.36
C HIS A 5 -15.62 33.60 -1.13
N VAL A 6 -15.98 32.33 -1.33
CA VAL A 6 -16.15 31.36 -0.25
C VAL A 6 -14.77 31.08 0.34
N LYS A 7 -14.36 31.87 1.32
CA LYS A 7 -13.25 31.52 2.21
C LYS A 7 -13.77 30.45 3.18
N ASN A 8 -13.69 29.19 2.77
CA ASN A 8 -13.77 28.06 3.69
C ASN A 8 -12.55 28.13 4.62
N LYS A 9 -12.71 28.84 5.74
CA LYS A 9 -11.76 28.80 6.84
C LYS A 9 -12.04 27.53 7.63
N LEU A 10 -11.55 26.41 7.12
CA LEU A 10 -11.50 25.15 7.86
C LEU A 10 -10.65 25.38 9.12
N THR A 11 -11.25 25.17 10.27
CA THR A 11 -10.58 25.23 11.57
C THR A 11 -9.83 23.92 11.80
N VAL A 12 -8.61 23.99 12.33
CA VAL A 12 -7.67 22.86 12.51
C VAL A 12 -8.30 21.62 13.20
N ASN A 13 -9.28 21.83 14.10
CA ASN A 13 -10.00 20.71 14.76
C ASN A 13 -10.93 19.94 13.80
N ASN A 14 -11.54 20.60 12.82
CA ASN A 14 -12.43 19.95 11.85
C ASN A 14 -11.61 19.12 10.85
N ASP A 15 -10.41 19.59 10.50
CA ASP A 15 -9.53 18.88 9.57
C ASP A 15 -9.07 17.54 10.12
N GLN A 16 -8.67 17.48 11.40
CA GLN A 16 -8.23 16.22 12.00
C GLN A 16 -9.37 15.20 12.13
N VAL A 17 -10.56 15.65 12.54
CA VAL A 17 -11.74 14.78 12.67
C VAL A 17 -12.17 14.26 11.28
N PHE A 18 -12.18 15.13 10.27
CA PHE A 18 -12.47 14.75 8.89
C PHE A 18 -11.45 13.74 8.36
N LEU A 19 -10.14 13.97 8.59
CA LEU A 19 -9.09 13.05 8.17
C LEU A 19 -9.19 11.70 8.86
N ASN A 20 -9.45 11.66 10.18
CA ASN A 20 -9.67 10.40 10.90
C ASN A 20 -10.88 9.66 10.33
N THR A 21 -11.98 10.38 10.06
CA THR A 21 -13.17 9.80 9.42
C THR A 21 -12.83 9.18 8.07
N LEU A 22 -12.03 9.88 7.24
CA LEU A 22 -11.58 9.38 5.95
C LEU A 22 -10.68 8.14 6.08
N LEU A 23 -9.88 8.04 7.14
CA LEU A 23 -9.01 6.88 7.40
C LEU A 23 -9.77 5.66 7.93
N GLU A 24 -10.89 5.86 8.60
CA GLU A 24 -11.64 4.79 9.27
C GLU A 24 -12.84 4.28 8.45
N THR A 25 -13.29 5.04 7.45
CA THR A 25 -14.44 4.71 6.60
C THR A 25 -14.07 3.96 5.33
N GLU A 26 -14.97 3.11 4.85
CA GLU A 26 -14.85 2.43 3.57
C GLU A 26 -15.37 3.34 2.44
N TRP A 27 -14.46 4.01 1.74
CA TRP A 27 -14.83 4.93 0.66
C TRP A 27 -14.00 4.72 -0.61
N ILE A 28 -12.99 3.86 -0.56
CA ILE A 28 -12.03 3.71 -1.66
C ILE A 28 -12.46 2.60 -2.60
N PRO A 29 -12.67 2.90 -3.88
CA PRO A 29 -12.99 1.88 -4.86
C PRO A 29 -11.78 0.99 -5.12
N THR A 30 -12.02 -0.32 -5.12
CA THR A 30 -11.02 -1.35 -5.38
C THR A 30 -11.27 -2.01 -6.73
N VAL A 31 -10.24 -2.63 -7.32
CA VAL A 31 -10.35 -3.36 -8.60
C VAL A 31 -11.42 -4.47 -8.55
N LYS A 32 -11.71 -5.00 -7.35
CA LYS A 32 -12.74 -6.02 -7.11
C LYS A 32 -14.15 -5.43 -6.92
N LYS A 33 -14.35 -4.13 -7.20
CA LYS A 33 -15.64 -3.41 -7.19
C LYS A 33 -16.35 -3.34 -5.84
N TYR A 34 -15.59 -3.32 -4.75
CA TYR A 34 -16.09 -2.97 -3.42
C TYR A 34 -15.28 -1.82 -2.82
N PHE A 35 -15.85 -1.15 -1.81
CA PHE A 35 -15.19 -0.07 -1.09
C PHE A 35 -14.36 -0.62 0.07
N SER A 36 -13.21 -0.01 0.33
CA SER A 36 -12.34 -0.42 1.44
C SER A 36 -11.78 0.82 2.16
N LYS A 37 -11.23 0.59 3.35
CA LYS A 37 -10.53 1.62 4.12
C LYS A 37 -9.16 1.87 3.50
N PRO A 38 -8.58 3.08 3.67
CA PRO A 38 -7.25 3.36 3.16
C PRO A 38 -6.21 2.34 3.66
N GLN A 39 -6.12 2.13 4.96
CA GLN A 39 -5.12 1.23 5.55
C GLN A 39 -5.26 -0.24 5.13
N ASP A 40 -6.43 -0.65 4.63
CA ASP A 40 -6.69 -2.02 4.19
C ASP A 40 -6.46 -2.21 2.68
N CYS A 41 -6.04 -1.17 1.96
CA CYS A 41 -5.79 -1.20 0.52
C CYS A 41 -4.31 -1.15 0.18
N CYS A 42 -3.95 -1.73 -0.96
CA CYS A 42 -2.63 -1.59 -1.57
C CYS A 42 -2.70 -0.84 -2.90
N CYS A 43 -1.66 -0.06 -3.17
CA CYS A 43 -1.47 0.65 -4.42
C CYS A 43 -1.19 -0.28 -5.60
N GLN A 44 -1.48 0.18 -6.82
CA GLN A 44 -1.31 -0.63 -8.03
C GLN A 44 0.15 -1.01 -8.31
N LYS A 45 1.13 -0.23 -7.84
CA LYS A 45 2.57 -0.52 -8.07
C LYS A 45 2.98 -1.85 -7.43
N ASP A 46 2.38 -2.20 -6.29
CA ASP A 46 2.73 -3.38 -5.51
C ASP A 46 1.66 -4.46 -5.60
N LYS A 47 0.75 -4.36 -6.58
CA LYS A 47 -0.40 -5.27 -6.70
C LYS A 47 0.03 -6.73 -6.75
N ASP A 48 1.09 -7.05 -7.50
CA ASP A 48 1.50 -8.44 -7.71
C ASP A 48 2.17 -9.03 -6.46
N LEU A 49 2.41 -8.23 -5.40
CA LEU A 49 2.88 -8.68 -4.09
C LEU A 49 1.75 -9.08 -3.15
N VAL A 50 0.52 -8.56 -3.31
CA VAL A 50 -0.56 -8.74 -2.33
C VAL A 50 -2.00 -8.83 -2.91
N CYS A 51 -2.21 -8.84 -4.23
CA CYS A 51 -3.54 -8.82 -4.86
C CYS A 51 -4.51 -9.95 -4.46
N LEU A 52 -4.02 -11.08 -3.95
CA LEU A 52 -4.85 -12.18 -3.44
C LEU A 52 -5.35 -11.92 -2.01
N VAL A 53 -4.58 -11.18 -1.22
CA VAL A 53 -4.78 -11.00 0.23
C VAL A 53 -5.28 -9.60 0.61
N VAL A 54 -5.00 -8.60 -0.22
CA VAL A 54 -5.30 -7.19 0.05
C VAL A 54 -6.04 -6.57 -1.14
N PRO A 55 -7.11 -5.78 -0.91
CA PRO A 55 -7.76 -5.00 -1.96
C PRO A 55 -6.78 -4.07 -2.69
N ILE A 56 -6.85 -4.05 -4.02
CA ILE A 56 -6.00 -3.18 -4.84
C ILE A 56 -6.79 -1.95 -5.26
N LEU A 57 -6.17 -0.78 -5.11
CA LEU A 57 -6.69 0.50 -5.56
C LEU A 57 -7.06 0.47 -7.05
N GLU A 58 -8.29 0.89 -7.37
CA GLU A 58 -8.70 1.03 -8.78
C GLU A 58 -8.06 2.25 -9.45
N CYS A 59 -7.86 3.33 -8.68
CA CYS A 59 -7.35 4.59 -9.19
C CYS A 59 -5.83 4.73 -9.06
N LYS A 60 -5.20 5.38 -10.05
CA LYS A 60 -3.80 5.79 -9.98
C LYS A 60 -3.68 7.16 -9.34
N VAL A 61 -3.49 7.19 -8.04
CA VAL A 61 -3.22 8.43 -7.30
C VAL A 61 -1.79 8.88 -7.57
N LYS A 62 -1.62 10.11 -8.08
CA LYS A 62 -0.30 10.70 -8.36
C LYS A 62 0.25 11.58 -7.23
N ASN A 63 -0.62 12.05 -6.34
CA ASN A 63 -0.24 12.95 -5.26
C ASN A 63 0.48 12.16 -4.15
N LYS A 64 1.80 12.31 -4.07
CA LYS A 64 2.65 11.61 -3.09
C LYS A 64 2.32 11.97 -1.64
N GLU A 65 2.02 13.23 -1.36
CA GLU A 65 1.63 13.66 -0.01
C GLU A 65 0.33 13.00 0.42
N PHE A 66 -0.64 12.90 -0.49
CA PHE A 66 -1.90 12.21 -0.23
C PHE A 66 -1.68 10.71 0.00
N LEU A 67 -0.86 10.05 -0.84
CA LEU A 67 -0.48 8.64 -0.63
C LEU A 67 0.18 8.41 0.73
N LYS A 68 1.07 9.31 1.14
CA LYS A 68 1.77 9.24 2.43
C LYS A 68 0.80 9.39 3.60
N HIS A 69 -0.13 10.36 3.53
CA HIS A 69 -1.15 10.56 4.57
C HIS A 69 -2.07 9.35 4.72
N LEU A 70 -2.43 8.71 3.61
CA LEU A 70 -3.24 7.49 3.61
C LEU A 70 -2.45 6.22 3.93
N LYS A 71 -1.13 6.33 4.16
CA LYS A 71 -0.21 5.20 4.36
C LYS A 71 -0.24 4.21 3.20
N TRP A 72 -0.40 4.71 1.99
CA TRP A 72 -0.44 3.94 0.74
C TRP A 72 0.88 3.86 0.00
N ASP A 73 1.83 4.72 0.35
CA ASP A 73 3.18 4.68 -0.20
C ASP A 73 4.09 3.74 0.60
N THR A 74 3.56 3.01 1.57
CA THR A 74 4.31 2.02 2.35
C THR A 74 4.48 0.74 1.54
N PHE A 75 5.71 0.22 1.56
CA PHE A 75 6.00 -1.10 1.05
C PHE A 75 5.10 -2.15 1.72
N PRO A 76 4.63 -3.19 1.00
CA PRO A 76 3.81 -4.22 1.61
C PRO A 76 4.52 -4.91 2.78
N GLU A 77 3.75 -5.17 3.83
CA GLU A 77 4.22 -5.91 5.00
C GLU A 77 4.62 -7.34 4.61
N VAL A 78 5.74 -7.81 5.16
CA VAL A 78 6.29 -9.15 4.89
C VAL A 78 5.23 -10.25 5.13
N GLU A 79 4.44 -10.12 6.19
CA GLU A 79 3.37 -11.06 6.53
C GLU A 79 2.35 -11.22 5.39
N LYS A 80 1.93 -10.11 4.76
CA LYS A 80 1.00 -10.12 3.63
C LYS A 80 1.62 -10.76 2.39
N VAL A 81 2.91 -10.51 2.14
CA VAL A 81 3.64 -11.10 1.01
C VAL A 81 3.76 -12.62 1.17
N LEU A 82 4.08 -13.09 2.38
CA LEU A 82 4.14 -14.52 2.70
C LEU A 82 2.76 -15.18 2.60
N GLN A 83 1.72 -14.53 3.10
CA GLN A 83 0.35 -15.03 2.97
C GLN A 83 -0.08 -15.17 1.50
N GLN A 84 0.32 -14.22 0.63
CA GLN A 84 0.05 -14.35 -0.79
C GLN A 84 0.81 -15.55 -1.40
N LEU A 85 2.05 -15.78 -1.00
CA LEU A 85 2.84 -16.92 -1.46
C LEU A 85 2.20 -18.26 -1.05
N GLU A 86 1.71 -18.35 0.18
CA GLU A 86 0.97 -19.52 0.70
C GLU A 86 -0.27 -19.79 -0.15
N LEU A 87 -1.10 -18.76 -0.41
CA LEU A 87 -2.27 -18.90 -1.29
C LEU A 87 -1.91 -19.35 -2.72
N CYS A 88 -0.76 -18.94 -3.24
CA CYS A 88 -0.29 -19.40 -4.55
C CYS A 88 0.09 -20.89 -4.53
N TYR A 89 0.67 -21.37 -3.43
CA TYR A 89 1.08 -22.76 -3.25
C TYR A 89 -0.09 -23.70 -2.99
N GLU A 90 -1.05 -23.29 -2.16
CA GLU A 90 -2.19 -24.12 -1.76
C GLU A 90 -3.31 -24.17 -2.81
N SER A 91 -3.31 -23.25 -3.77
CA SER A 91 -4.41 -23.16 -4.73
C SER A 91 -4.44 -24.35 -5.68
N LYS A 92 -5.58 -25.07 -5.67
CA LYS A 92 -5.88 -26.11 -6.67
C LYS A 92 -5.97 -25.57 -8.10
N GLN A 93 -6.27 -24.27 -8.24
CA GLN A 93 -6.30 -23.56 -9.52
C GLN A 93 -5.42 -22.32 -9.40
N PRO A 94 -4.18 -22.37 -9.92
CA PRO A 94 -3.27 -21.25 -9.79
C PRO A 94 -3.85 -19.98 -10.43
N PRO A 95 -3.57 -18.79 -9.87
CA PRO A 95 -4.03 -17.54 -10.46
C PRO A 95 -3.44 -17.35 -11.86
N ASN A 96 -4.21 -16.73 -12.77
CA ASN A 96 -3.78 -16.50 -14.17
C ASN A 96 -2.50 -15.66 -14.29
N ASN A 97 -2.12 -14.92 -13.25
CA ASN A 97 -0.92 -14.11 -13.16
C ASN A 97 0.14 -14.70 -12.20
N LEU A 98 0.11 -16.01 -11.93
CA LEU A 98 1.02 -16.68 -10.98
C LEU A 98 2.49 -16.34 -11.24
N GLU A 99 2.95 -16.39 -12.49
CA GLU A 99 4.34 -16.08 -12.85
C GLU A 99 4.73 -14.66 -12.39
N LYS A 100 3.88 -13.67 -12.65
CA LYS A 100 4.11 -12.27 -12.24
C LYS A 100 4.14 -12.13 -10.73
N ILE A 101 3.24 -12.84 -10.03
CA ILE A 101 3.21 -12.85 -8.57
C ILE A 101 4.52 -13.43 -8.03
N CYS A 102 4.93 -14.61 -8.48
CA CYS A 102 6.15 -15.27 -8.02
C CYS A 102 7.40 -14.43 -8.31
N SER A 103 7.51 -13.84 -9.51
CA SER A 103 8.62 -12.94 -9.85
C SER A 103 8.66 -11.72 -8.94
N ALA A 104 7.52 -11.07 -8.69
CA ALA A 104 7.45 -9.91 -7.80
C ALA A 104 7.87 -10.29 -6.37
N ILE A 105 7.38 -11.40 -5.84
CA ILE A 105 7.73 -11.91 -4.50
C ILE A 105 9.23 -12.22 -4.41
N TYR A 106 9.80 -12.87 -5.43
CA TYR A 106 11.23 -13.16 -5.46
C TYR A 106 12.09 -11.88 -5.46
N GLU A 107 11.73 -10.90 -6.30
CA GLU A 107 12.40 -9.59 -6.29
C GLU A 107 12.28 -8.87 -4.94
N TYR A 108 11.12 -8.95 -4.31
CA TYR A 108 10.88 -8.39 -2.98
C TYR A 108 11.81 -9.00 -1.93
N MET A 109 11.89 -10.33 -1.88
CA MET A 109 12.78 -11.04 -0.96
C MET A 109 14.24 -10.70 -1.23
N SER A 110 14.65 -10.69 -2.51
CA SER A 110 16.03 -10.35 -2.90
C SER A 110 16.44 -8.95 -2.46
N LYS A 111 15.60 -7.94 -2.70
CA LYS A 111 15.85 -6.54 -2.26
C LYS A 111 15.89 -6.43 -0.73
N THR A 112 15.01 -7.12 -0.04
CA THR A 112 14.96 -7.11 1.44
C THR A 112 16.23 -7.74 2.03
N LEU A 113 16.70 -8.84 1.46
CA LEU A 113 17.96 -9.49 1.88
C LEU A 113 19.17 -8.59 1.65
N GLN A 114 19.29 -7.98 0.46
CA GLN A 114 20.38 -7.05 0.14
C GLN A 114 20.44 -5.86 1.10
N ALA A 115 19.30 -5.22 1.37
CA ALA A 115 19.22 -4.10 2.31
C ALA A 115 19.68 -4.51 3.73
N ASN A 116 19.30 -5.70 4.19
CA ASN A 116 19.72 -6.22 5.48
C ASN A 116 21.22 -6.50 5.55
N GLU A 117 21.81 -7.04 4.47
CA GLU A 117 23.26 -7.24 4.37
C GLU A 117 24.03 -5.92 4.42
N GLU A 118 23.56 -4.88 3.73
CA GLU A 118 24.16 -3.54 3.74
C GLU A 118 24.10 -2.89 5.13
N ILE A 119 22.95 -3.01 5.82
CA ILE A 119 22.78 -2.54 7.20
C ILE A 119 23.78 -3.26 8.12
N PHE A 120 23.88 -4.58 8.00
CA PHE A 120 24.77 -5.39 8.84
C PHE A 120 26.25 -5.02 8.64
N LYS A 121 26.69 -4.83 7.39
CA LYS A 121 28.05 -4.37 7.07
C LYS A 121 28.34 -2.99 7.66
N SER A 122 27.42 -2.05 7.49
CA SER A 122 27.56 -0.69 8.03
C SER A 122 27.67 -0.68 9.56
N GLN A 123 26.95 -1.56 10.26
CA GLN A 123 27.04 -1.68 11.72
C GLN A 123 28.37 -2.29 12.20
N LEU A 124 29.00 -3.14 11.40
CA LEU A 124 30.33 -3.69 11.67
C LEU A 124 31.42 -2.64 11.49
N GLU A 125 31.36 -1.85 10.44
CA GLU A 125 32.34 -0.79 10.14
C GLU A 125 32.31 0.36 11.15
N ASN A 126 31.14 0.71 11.71
CA ASN A 126 31.01 1.75 12.74
C ASN A 126 31.39 1.31 14.16
N LYS A 127 31.74 0.03 14.37
CA LYS A 127 32.17 -0.53 15.66
C LYS A 127 33.68 -0.76 15.75
N LEU A 128 34.42 -0.56 14.65
CA LEU A 128 35.88 -0.64 14.55
C LEU A 128 36.47 0.77 14.57
#